data_AF-A0A8J7WCY5-F1
#
_entry.id   AF-A0A8J7WCY5-F1
#
_cell.length_a   1.000
_cell.length_b   1.000
_cell.length_c   1.000
_cell.angle_alpha   90.00
_cell.angle_beta   90.00
_cell.angle_gamma   90.00
#
_symmetry.space_group_name_H-M   'P 1'
#
loop_
_entity.id
_entity.type
_entity.pdbx_description
1 polymer ?
#
loop_
_entity_poly.entity_id
_entity_poly.type
_entity_poly.pdbx_seq_one_letter_code
_entity_poly.pdbx_strand_id
1 'polypeptide(L)' 'MEQYSFLRQLADSWALLAMFAFFIGIVIWAFRPGSRDWHDDAAHIPLRHEDKPASDDAPARN' A
#
# COMPACT_ATOMS: atom_id res chain seq x y z
N MET A 1 12.44 3.22 -47.38
CA MET A 1 11.24 3.87 -46.82
C MET A 1 10.48 2.96 -45.85
N GLU A 2 10.40 1.66 -46.11
CA GLU A 2 9.80 0.63 -45.22
C GLU A 2 10.34 0.63 -43.77
N GLN A 3 11.67 0.50 -43.58
CA GLN A 3 12.28 0.41 -42.23
C GLN A 3 12.14 1.69 -41.40
N TYR A 4 12.28 2.88 -42.03
CA TYR A 4 12.15 4.15 -41.32
C TYR A 4 10.72 4.38 -40.82
N SER A 5 9.72 4.03 -41.64
CA SER A 5 8.31 4.10 -41.27
C SER A 5 8.00 3.22 -40.05
N PHE A 6 8.50 1.97 -40.05
CA PHE A 6 8.32 1.05 -38.93
C PHE A 6 8.95 1.56 -37.63
N LEU A 7 10.22 1.97 -37.68
CA LEU A 7 10.93 2.51 -36.52
C LEU A 7 10.26 3.80 -35.99
N ARG A 8 9.71 4.61 -36.89
CA ARG A 8 9.00 5.84 -36.53
C ARG A 8 7.66 5.58 -35.85
N GLN A 9 6.86 4.64 -36.35
CA GLN A 9 5.61 4.26 -35.68
C GLN A 9 5.87 3.69 -34.28
N LEU A 10 6.96 2.92 -34.13
CA LEU A 10 7.44 2.46 -32.83
C LEU A 10 7.82 3.63 -31.91
N ALA A 11 8.63 4.57 -32.41
CA ALA A 11 9.05 5.75 -31.65
C ALA A 11 7.90 6.68 -31.25
N ASP A 12 6.94 6.93 -32.15
CA ASP A 12 5.81 7.83 -31.91
C ASP A 12 4.85 7.29 -30.82
N SER A 13 4.81 5.97 -30.59
CA SER A 13 3.95 5.34 -29.58
C SER A 13 4.50 5.34 -28.15
N TRP A 14 5.78 5.68 -27.95
CA TRP A 14 6.46 5.57 -26.65
C TRP A 14 5.87 6.48 -25.56
N ALA A 15 5.47 7.70 -25.92
CA ALA A 15 4.89 8.64 -24.95
C ALA A 15 3.55 8.12 -24.39
N LEU A 16 2.70 7.57 -25.25
CA LEU A 16 1.43 6.95 -24.85
C LEU A 16 1.65 5.71 -23.98
N LEU A 17 2.63 4.87 -24.35
CA LEU A 17 3.03 3.70 -23.56
C LEU A 17 3.52 4.09 -22.16
N ALA A 18 4.35 5.13 -22.06
CA ALA A 18 4.84 5.64 -20.78
C ALA A 18 3.70 6.15 -19.90
N MET A 19 2.76 6.92 -20.47
CA MET A 19 1.57 7.41 -19.75
C MET A 19 0.70 6.25 -19.24
N PHE A 20 0.48 5.23 -20.08
CA PHE A 20 -0.29 4.05 -19.71
C PHE A 20 0.38 3.24 -18.60
N ALA A 21 1.69 2.99 -18.70
CA ALA A 21 2.46 2.30 -17.68
C ALA A 21 2.47 3.08 -16.35
N PHE A 22 2.64 4.41 -16.42
CA PHE A 22 2.55 5.28 -15.23
C PHE A 22 1.18 5.19 -14.57
N PHE A 23 0.10 5.25 -15.35
CA PHE A 23 -1.26 5.11 -14.84
C PHE A 23 -1.47 3.78 -14.10
N ILE A 24 -1.05 2.66 -14.70
CA ILE A 24 -1.09 1.34 -14.04
C ILE A 24 -0.26 1.36 -12.75
N GLY A 25 0.93 1.99 -12.77
CA GLY A 25 1.77 2.14 -11.59
C GLY A 25 1.05 2.85 -10.45
N ILE A 26 0.33 3.95 -10.74
CA ILE A 26 -0.48 4.67 -9.76
C ILE A 26 -1.64 3.81 -9.25
N VAL A 27 -2.33 3.08 -10.13
CA VAL A 27 -3.41 2.17 -9.75
C VAL A 27 -2.90 1.10 -8.78
N ILE A 28 -1.78 0.44 -9.12
CA ILE A 28 -1.16 -0.57 -8.25
C ILE A 28 -0.73 0.05 -6.91
N TRP A 29 -0.16 1.26 -6.93
CA TRP A 29 0.25 1.96 -5.72
C TRP A 29 -0.95 2.32 -4.83
N ALA A 30 -2.06 2.79 -5.41
CA ALA A 30 -3.28 3.11 -4.67
C ALA A 30 -3.90 1.88 -4.02
N PHE A 31 -3.82 0.72 -4.67
CA PHE A 31 -4.29 -0.56 -4.12
C PHE A 31 -3.24 -1.28 -3.27
N ARG A 32 -2.01 -0.77 -3.14
CA ARG A 32 -0.99 -1.39 -2.30
C ARG A 32 -1.43 -1.29 -0.84
N PRO A 33 -1.71 -2.41 -0.16
CA PRO A 33 -2.23 -2.42 1.20
C PRO A 33 -1.09 -2.15 2.20
N GLY A 34 -0.55 -0.93 2.20
CA GLY A 34 0.62 -0.57 3.01
C GLY A 34 0.32 -0.23 4.47
N SER A 35 -0.96 -0.12 4.85
CA SER A 35 -1.37 0.37 6.18
C SER A 35 -2.23 -0.63 6.98
N ARG A 36 -2.33 -1.89 6.53
CA ARG A 36 -3.16 -2.88 7.24
C ARG A 36 -2.59 -3.29 8.59
N ASP A 37 -1.27 -3.32 8.77
CA ASP A 37 -0.67 -3.73 10.06
C ASP A 37 -0.88 -2.72 11.19
N TRP A 38 -0.85 -1.41 10.91
CA TRP A 38 -0.97 -0.39 11.98
C TRP A 38 -2.40 -0.20 12.48
N HIS A 39 -3.41 -0.51 11.66
CA HIS A 39 -4.81 -0.38 12.06
C HIS A 39 -5.33 -1.58 12.84
N ASP A 40 -4.79 -2.79 12.61
CA ASP A 40 -5.12 -3.97 13.42
C ASP A 40 -4.59 -3.82 14.85
N ASP A 41 -3.37 -3.28 15.02
CA ASP A 41 -2.77 -3.11 16.35
C ASP A 41 -3.53 -2.07 17.21
N ALA A 42 -4.05 -1.00 16.58
CA ALA A 42 -4.85 0.02 17.26
C ALA A 42 -6.27 -0.46 17.62
N ALA A 43 -6.88 -1.32 16.79
CA ALA A 43 -8.20 -1.90 17.05
C ALA A 43 -8.20 -2.89 18.22
N HIS A 44 -7.05 -3.50 18.52
CA HIS A 44 -6.90 -4.43 19.65
C HIS A 44 -6.57 -3.76 20.99
N ILE A 45 -6.30 -2.44 21.03
CA ILE A 45 -6.02 -1.71 22.28
C ILE A 45 -7.18 -1.80 23.29
N PRO A 46 -8.47 -1.62 22.91
CA PRO A 46 -9.58 -1.68 23.87
C PRO A 46 -9.88 -3.11 24.36
N LEU A 47 -9.63 -4.12 23.53
CA LEU A 47 -9.96 -5.54 23.80
C LEU A 47 -8.82 -6.34 24.45
N ARG A 48 -7.60 -5.77 24.50
CA ARG A 48 -6.41 -6.34 25.16
C ARG A 48 -6.63 -6.80 26.61
N HIS A 49 -7.67 -6.30 27.28
CA HIS A 49 -7.95 -6.54 28.68
C HIS A 49 -9.22 -7.36 28.96
N GLU A 50 -9.90 -7.90 27.93
CA GLU A 50 -11.11 -8.70 28.18
C GLU A 50 -10.80 -10.15 28.63
N ASP A 51 -9.70 -10.76 28.17
CA ASP A 51 -9.40 -12.16 28.47
C ASP A 51 -8.67 -12.42 29.81
N LYS A 52 -8.34 -11.38 30.57
CA LYS A 52 -7.79 -11.56 31.92
C LYS A 52 -8.12 -10.36 32.81
N PRO A 53 -8.82 -10.55 33.94
CA PRO A 53 -8.96 -9.47 34.90
C PRO A 53 -7.56 -9.00 35.31
N ALA A 54 -7.37 -7.69 35.47
CA ALA A 54 -6.17 -7.17 36.10
C ALA A 54 -6.02 -7.89 37.44
N SER A 55 -4.95 -8.67 37.61
CA SER A 55 -4.63 -9.24 38.91
C SER A 55 -4.43 -8.09 39.89
N ASP A 56 -5.15 -8.12 41.02
CA ASP A 56 -5.13 -7.13 42.11
C ASP A 56 -3.74 -6.95 42.78
N ASP A 57 -2.68 -7.55 42.23
CA ASP A 57 -1.31 -7.49 42.75
C ASP A 57 -0.52 -6.27 42.25
N ALA A 58 -1.18 -5.12 42.06
CA ALA A 58 -0.46 -3.86 41.85
C ALA A 58 -0.03 -3.33 43.24
N PRO A 59 1.28 -3.33 43.59
CA PRO A 59 1.70 -2.77 44.86
C PRO A 59 1.36 -1.27 44.88
N ALA A 60 0.63 -0.86 45.92
CA ALA A 60 0.32 0.54 46.18
C ALA A 60 1.62 1.34 46.21
N ARG A 61 1.82 2.17 45.18
CA ARG A 61 2.94 3.11 45.12
C ARG A 61 2.63 4.26 46.06
N ASN A 62 3.37 4.32 47.15
CA ASN A 62 3.46 5.40 48.11
C ASN A 62 4.15 6.65 47.51
#